data_AF-A0AAD5U3Q5-F1
#
_entry.id   AF-A0AAD5U3Q5-F1
#
_cell.length_a   1.000
_cell.length_b   1.000
_cell.length_c   1.000
_cell.angle_alpha   90.00
_cell.angle_beta   90.00
_cell.angle_gamma   90.00
#
_symmetry.space_group_name_H-M   'P 1'
#
loop_
_entity.id
_entity.type
_entity.pdbx_description
1 polymer ?
#
loop_
_entity_poly.entity_id
_entity_poly.type
_entity_poly.pdbx_seq_one_letter_code
_entity_poly.pdbx_strand_id
1 'polypeptide(L)'
;MPPKETPTAGKKPAGKAPAKKTTEKKPKSDQGKKRKAIRKETYSTYIYKVLKQVHPDTGISNKAMSIMNSFVNDIFERIASEASKLAGYNKRSTISSREIQTSVRLILPGELAKHAVSEGTKAVTKYQSSK
;
A
#
# COMPACT_ATOMS: atom_id res chain seq x y z
N MET A 1 -48.53 22.35 30.80
CA MET A 1 -47.47 23.36 31.03
C MET A 1 -46.71 22.95 32.30
N PRO A 2 -45.37 22.88 32.29
CA PRO A 2 -44.52 22.46 33.41
C PRO A 2 -44.18 23.66 34.32
N PRO A 3 -43.50 23.52 35.47
CA PRO A 3 -42.02 23.54 35.46
C PRO A 3 -41.27 22.81 36.61
N LYS A 4 -40.01 22.42 36.29
CA LYS A 4 -38.70 22.58 37.02
C LYS A 4 -38.58 22.36 38.54
N GLU A 5 -37.45 22.02 39.18
CA GLU A 5 -36.06 21.57 38.91
C GLU A 5 -35.49 21.21 40.32
N THR A 6 -34.38 20.45 40.35
CA THR A 6 -33.55 19.93 41.49
C THR A 6 -33.19 20.93 42.62
N PRO A 7 -32.71 20.51 43.84
CA PRO A 7 -31.27 20.22 44.04
C PRO A 7 -30.85 19.24 45.19
N THR A 8 -29.59 18.81 45.06
CA THR A 8 -28.62 18.14 45.95
C THR A 8 -28.46 18.66 47.39
N ALA A 9 -28.08 17.78 48.34
CA ALA A 9 -26.83 17.83 49.16
C ALA A 9 -26.93 17.18 50.57
N GLY A 10 -25.91 16.37 50.95
CA GLY A 10 -25.19 16.58 52.23
C GLY A 10 -25.33 15.62 53.44
N LYS A 11 -24.21 14.93 53.74
CA LYS A 11 -23.58 14.63 55.07
C LYS A 11 -24.05 13.47 56.00
N LYS A 12 -23.19 12.42 56.08
CA LYS A 12 -22.39 11.80 57.21
C LYS A 12 -22.84 11.97 58.69
N PRO A 13 -22.49 11.08 59.68
CA PRO A 13 -21.12 10.51 59.92
C PRO A 13 -21.04 9.07 60.57
N ALA A 14 -19.97 8.27 60.34
CA ALA A 14 -18.78 7.97 61.19
C ALA A 14 -18.76 6.58 61.88
N GLY A 15 -17.64 5.85 61.75
CA GLY A 15 -17.28 4.76 62.67
C GLY A 15 -16.32 3.66 62.14
N LYS A 16 -15.08 3.65 62.68
CA LYS A 16 -14.07 2.55 62.75
C LYS A 16 -13.09 2.32 61.58
N ALA A 17 -11.81 2.54 61.88
CA ALA A 17 -10.61 1.97 61.22
C ALA A 17 -10.22 0.62 61.90
N PRO A 18 -9.14 -0.10 61.53
CA PRO A 18 -8.29 -0.07 60.32
C PRO A 18 -8.08 -1.48 59.69
N ALA A 19 -7.85 -1.59 58.37
CA ALA A 19 -7.34 -2.84 57.78
C ALA A 19 -6.26 -2.56 56.73
N LYS A 20 -5.04 -2.89 57.12
CA LYS A 20 -3.78 -2.91 56.37
C LYS A 20 -3.97 -3.71 55.06
N LYS A 21 -3.86 -3.07 53.89
CA LYS A 21 -3.64 -3.76 52.61
C LYS A 21 -2.34 -3.24 51.99
N THR A 22 -1.36 -4.13 52.01
CA THR A 22 -0.12 -4.12 51.25
C THR A 22 -0.40 -3.83 49.79
N THR A 23 0.02 -2.65 49.32
CA THR A 23 0.11 -2.34 47.90
C THR A 23 1.37 -2.98 47.33
N GLU A 24 1.24 -4.18 46.78
CA GLU A 24 2.26 -4.77 45.91
C GLU A 24 2.39 -3.91 44.65
N LYS A 25 3.55 -3.25 44.52
CA LYS A 25 3.95 -2.53 43.32
C LYS A 25 4.21 -3.56 42.21
N LYS A 26 3.25 -3.69 41.29
CA LYS A 26 3.45 -4.38 40.00
C LYS A 26 4.50 -3.60 39.19
N PRO A 27 5.57 -4.23 38.65
CA PRO A 27 6.60 -3.52 37.91
C PRO A 27 6.01 -2.94 36.62
N LYS A 28 6.28 -1.66 36.36
CA LYS A 28 6.03 -1.01 35.07
C LYS A 28 6.83 -1.77 34.02
N SER A 29 6.13 -2.52 33.16
CA SER A 29 6.74 -3.10 31.98
C SER A 29 7.21 -1.97 31.07
N ASP A 30 8.52 -1.92 30.97
CA ASP A 30 9.34 -0.99 30.23
C ASP A 30 8.93 -0.93 28.75
N GLN A 31 8.79 0.30 28.28
CA GLN A 31 8.92 0.80 26.91
C GLN A 31 8.57 -0.18 25.78
N GLY A 32 7.37 0.04 25.23
CA GLY A 32 6.99 -0.46 23.92
C GLY A 32 8.03 -0.08 22.86
N LYS A 33 8.91 -1.04 22.55
CA LYS A 33 9.65 -1.09 21.29
C LYS A 33 8.59 -1.12 20.19
N LYS A 34 8.27 0.06 19.63
CA LYS A 34 7.57 0.18 18.36
C LYS A 34 8.29 -0.74 17.37
N ARG A 35 7.74 -1.92 17.11
CA ARG A 35 8.18 -2.79 16.02
C ARG A 35 8.25 -1.89 14.80
N LYS A 36 9.46 -1.66 14.27
CA LYS A 36 9.63 -1.00 12.98
C LYS A 36 8.75 -1.77 12.01
N ALA A 37 7.65 -1.17 11.57
CA ALA A 37 6.81 -1.78 10.58
C ALA A 37 7.72 -2.01 9.36
N ILE A 38 7.91 -3.28 8.99
CA ILE A 38 8.62 -3.62 7.75
C ILE A 38 7.80 -2.95 6.65
N ARG A 39 8.40 -1.93 6.03
CA ARG A 39 7.76 -1.17 4.97
C ARG A 39 7.57 -2.12 3.80
N LYS A 40 6.34 -2.60 3.62
CA LYS A 40 5.97 -3.31 2.38
C LYS A 40 6.08 -2.30 1.25
N GLU A 41 7.01 -2.53 0.34
CA GLU A 41 7.06 -1.79 -0.92
C GLU A 41 5.80 -2.13 -1.70
N THR A 42 4.96 -1.13 -1.95
CA THR A 42 3.72 -1.27 -2.69
C THR A 42 3.66 -0.18 -3.75
N TYR A 43 2.91 -0.43 -4.82
CA TYR A 43 2.67 0.55 -5.87
C TYR A 43 1.63 1.61 -5.49
N SER A 44 1.22 1.66 -4.22
CA SER A 44 0.05 2.41 -3.78
C SER A 44 0.12 3.90 -4.11
N THR A 45 1.26 4.53 -3.85
CA THR A 45 1.44 5.96 -4.14
C THR A 45 1.33 6.26 -5.65
N TYR A 46 1.84 5.37 -6.51
CA TYR A 46 1.85 5.56 -7.95
C TYR A 46 0.47 5.33 -8.57
N ILE A 47 -0.24 4.28 -8.12
CA ILE A 47 -1.62 4.01 -8.53
C ILE A 47 -2.50 5.22 -8.21
N TYR A 48 -2.34 5.82 -7.02
CA TYR A 48 -3.12 7.02 -6.65
C TYR A 48 -2.77 8.24 -7.53
N LYS A 49 -1.48 8.47 -7.82
CA LYS A 49 -1.05 9.55 -8.72
C LYS A 49 -1.64 9.41 -10.12
N VAL A 50 -1.60 8.20 -10.69
CA VAL A 50 -2.19 7.91 -12.01
C VAL A 50 -3.71 8.08 -11.97
N LEU A 51 -4.38 7.62 -10.92
CA LEU A 51 -5.82 7.80 -10.76
C LEU A 51 -6.20 9.29 -10.78
N LYS A 52 -5.48 10.14 -10.05
CA LYS A 52 -5.76 11.59 -10.03
C LYS A 52 -5.44 12.30 -11.33
N GLN A 53 -4.54 11.75 -12.15
CA GLN A 53 -4.27 12.28 -13.49
C GLN A 53 -5.45 12.04 -14.45
N VAL A 54 -6.18 10.92 -14.31
CA VAL A 54 -7.33 10.59 -15.17
C VAL A 54 -8.67 11.03 -14.59
N HIS A 55 -8.81 11.00 -13.26
CA HIS A 55 -10.04 11.34 -12.53
C HIS A 55 -9.71 12.10 -11.22
N PRO A 56 -9.58 13.43 -11.26
CA PRO A 56 -9.20 14.25 -10.11
C PRO A 56 -10.15 14.15 -8.90
N ASP A 57 -11.45 13.97 -9.14
CA ASP A 57 -12.47 13.99 -8.08
C ASP A 57 -12.83 12.60 -7.55
N THR A 58 -12.32 11.54 -8.16
CA THR A 58 -12.62 10.15 -7.76
C THR A 58 -11.64 9.64 -6.70
N GLY A 59 -12.15 8.88 -5.73
CA GLY A 59 -11.35 8.17 -4.74
C GLY A 59 -11.30 6.66 -5.00
N ILE A 60 -10.32 5.98 -4.41
CA ILE A 60 -10.19 4.51 -4.45
C ILE A 60 -10.23 3.95 -3.03
N SER A 61 -11.00 2.89 -2.82
CA SER A 61 -11.08 2.23 -1.51
C SER A 61 -9.83 1.41 -1.21
N ASN A 62 -9.54 1.16 0.07
CA ASN A 62 -8.38 0.33 0.47
C ASN A 62 -8.42 -1.09 -0.13
N LYS A 63 -9.61 -1.68 -0.28
CA LYS A 63 -9.79 -3.00 -0.91
C LYS A 63 -9.45 -2.95 -2.40
N ALA A 64 -9.98 -1.97 -3.12
CA ALA A 64 -9.66 -1.76 -4.53
C ALA A 64 -8.17 -1.46 -4.73
N MET A 65 -7.57 -0.71 -3.81
CA MET A 65 -6.13 -0.43 -3.80
C MET A 65 -5.28 -1.71 -3.73
N SER A 66 -5.67 -2.64 -2.84
CA SER A 66 -4.99 -3.93 -2.72
C SER A 66 -5.11 -4.76 -4.01
N ILE A 67 -6.28 -4.76 -4.65
CA ILE A 67 -6.50 -5.47 -5.92
C ILE A 67 -5.60 -4.88 -7.01
N MET A 68 -5.56 -3.55 -7.13
CA MET A 68 -4.70 -2.87 -8.11
C MET A 68 -3.21 -3.14 -7.87
N ASN A 69 -2.77 -3.15 -6.61
CA ASN A 69 -1.38 -3.50 -6.29
C ASN A 69 -1.06 -4.94 -6.69
N SER A 70 -1.94 -5.91 -6.42
CA SER A 70 -1.74 -7.29 -6.86
C SER A 70 -1.76 -7.43 -8.39
N PHE A 71 -2.63 -6.69 -9.08
CA PHE A 71 -2.69 -6.67 -10.54
C PHE A 71 -1.35 -6.20 -11.16
N VAL A 72 -0.76 -5.13 -10.63
CA VAL A 72 0.55 -4.65 -11.11
C VAL A 72 1.63 -5.72 -10.93
N ASN A 73 1.65 -6.40 -9.79
CA ASN A 73 2.61 -7.47 -9.54
C ASN A 73 2.41 -8.68 -10.47
N ASP A 74 1.16 -9.11 -10.69
CA ASP A 74 0.85 -10.22 -11.61
C ASP A 74 1.33 -9.92 -13.04
N ILE A 75 1.03 -8.73 -13.56
CA ILE A 75 1.49 -8.32 -14.89
C ILE A 75 3.02 -8.18 -14.94
N PHE A 76 3.64 -7.62 -13.90
CA PHE A 76 5.10 -7.51 -13.82
C PHE A 76 5.77 -8.88 -13.87
N GLU A 77 5.32 -9.84 -13.05
CA GLU A 77 5.88 -11.18 -13.00
C GLU A 77 5.69 -11.92 -14.33
N ARG A 78 4.51 -11.80 -14.96
CA ARG A 78 4.25 -12.39 -16.28
C ARG A 78 5.22 -11.85 -17.35
N ILE A 79 5.39 -10.53 -17.42
CA ILE A 79 6.30 -9.91 -18.39
C ILE A 79 7.75 -10.28 -18.10
N ALA A 80 8.19 -10.21 -16.83
CA ALA A 80 9.56 -10.50 -16.45
C ALA A 80 9.93 -11.97 -16.70
N SER A 81 9.02 -12.90 -16.36
CA SER A 81 9.19 -14.33 -16.62
C SER A 81 9.33 -14.60 -18.11
N GLU A 82 8.46 -14.02 -18.94
CA GLU A 82 8.52 -14.23 -20.39
C GLU A 82 9.77 -13.58 -21.01
N ALA A 83 10.18 -12.40 -20.52
CA ALA A 83 11.39 -11.73 -20.99
C ALA A 83 12.66 -12.52 -20.63
N SER A 84 12.67 -13.14 -19.45
CA SER A 84 13.75 -14.04 -19.03
C SER A 84 13.87 -15.26 -19.94
N LYS A 85 12.73 -15.90 -20.30
CA LYS A 85 12.73 -17.00 -21.28
C LYS A 85 13.24 -16.56 -22.64
N LEU A 86 12.81 -15.41 -23.15
CA LEU A 86 13.28 -14.87 -24.43
C LEU A 86 14.78 -14.59 -24.44
N ALA A 87 15.33 -14.03 -23.36
CA ALA A 87 16.77 -13.84 -23.21
C ALA A 87 17.50 -15.19 -23.21
N GLY A 88 16.95 -16.18 -22.49
CA GLY A 88 17.46 -17.56 -22.46
C GLY A 88 17.49 -18.24 -23.83
N TYR A 89 16.41 -18.14 -24.62
CA TYR A 89 16.36 -18.69 -25.98
C TYR A 89 17.39 -18.06 -26.91
N ASN A 90 17.62 -16.76 -26.76
CA ASN A 90 18.64 -16.03 -27.53
C ASN A 90 20.06 -16.17 -26.97
N LYS A 91 20.26 -16.98 -25.92
CA LYS A 91 21.54 -17.19 -25.21
C LYS A 91 22.17 -15.86 -24.71
N ARG A 92 21.33 -14.93 -24.29
CA ARG A 92 21.74 -13.63 -23.73
C ARG A 92 21.60 -13.64 -22.22
N SER A 93 22.60 -13.14 -21.51
CA SER A 93 22.58 -12.97 -20.04
C SER A 93 21.93 -11.65 -19.60
N THR A 94 21.55 -10.79 -20.54
CA THR A 94 20.99 -9.46 -20.28
C THR A 94 19.62 -9.33 -20.93
N ILE A 95 18.63 -8.92 -20.15
CA ILE A 95 17.30 -8.56 -20.65
C ILE A 95 17.35 -7.10 -21.12
N SER A 96 17.18 -6.86 -22.41
CA SER A 96 17.12 -5.52 -23.00
C SER A 96 15.67 -5.06 -23.17
N SER A 97 15.49 -3.79 -23.57
CA SER A 97 14.17 -3.25 -23.91
C SER A 97 13.47 -4.03 -25.02
N ARG A 98 14.21 -4.73 -25.90
CA ARG A 98 13.65 -5.57 -26.97
C ARG A 98 12.96 -6.82 -26.41
N GLU A 99 13.57 -7.51 -25.43
CA GLU A 99 12.94 -8.67 -24.79
C GLU A 99 11.66 -8.24 -24.07
N ILE A 100 11.71 -7.14 -23.30
CA ILE A 100 10.51 -6.59 -22.63
C ILE A 100 9.42 -6.24 -23.64
N GLN A 101 9.74 -5.55 -24.73
CA GLN A 101 8.77 -5.18 -25.76
C GLN A 101 8.12 -6.41 -26.41
N THR A 102 8.89 -7.46 -26.65
CA THR A 102 8.39 -8.70 -27.25
C THR A 102 7.50 -9.44 -26.24
N SER A 103 7.90 -9.53 -24.98
CA SER A 103 7.09 -10.12 -23.91
C SER A 103 5.75 -9.40 -23.74
N VAL A 104 5.73 -8.07 -23.80
CA VAL A 104 4.48 -7.29 -23.73
C VAL A 104 3.51 -7.67 -24.87
N ARG A 105 4.03 -7.91 -26.08
CA ARG A 105 3.21 -8.35 -27.23
C ARG A 105 2.68 -9.78 -27.09
N LEU A 106 3.39 -10.64 -26.36
CA LEU A 106 2.96 -12.01 -26.09
C LEU A 106 1.92 -12.08 -24.96
N ILE A 107 2.07 -11.25 -23.92
CA ILE A 107 1.22 -11.27 -22.74
C ILE A 107 -0.10 -10.50 -22.95
N LEU A 108 -0.07 -9.38 -23.67
CA LEU A 108 -1.25 -8.53 -23.86
C LEU A 108 -1.94 -8.81 -25.20
N PRO A 109 -3.28 -8.87 -25.25
CA PRO A 109 -4.00 -9.09 -26.49
C PRO A 109 -4.19 -7.81 -27.32
N GLY A 110 -4.23 -7.96 -28.65
CA GLY A 110 -4.81 -6.99 -29.58
C GLY A 110 -4.31 -5.53 -29.40
N GLU A 111 -5.27 -4.62 -29.20
CA GLU A 111 -4.99 -3.18 -29.08
C GLU A 111 -4.23 -2.81 -27.79
N LEU A 112 -4.39 -3.58 -26.71
CA LEU A 112 -3.67 -3.34 -25.47
C LEU A 112 -2.16 -3.47 -25.66
N ALA A 113 -1.71 -4.48 -26.42
CA ALA A 113 -0.31 -4.63 -26.77
C ALA A 113 0.22 -3.44 -27.58
N LYS A 114 -0.58 -2.92 -28.53
CA LYS A 114 -0.18 -1.78 -29.37
C LYS A 114 0.03 -0.53 -28.51
N HIS A 115 -0.92 -0.22 -27.62
CA HIS A 115 -0.81 0.93 -26.72
C HIS A 115 0.34 0.77 -25.73
N ALA A 116 0.46 -0.39 -25.09
CA ALA A 116 1.54 -0.64 -24.13
C ALA A 116 2.93 -0.52 -24.77
N VAL A 117 3.10 -1.04 -25.99
CA VAL A 117 4.36 -0.89 -26.74
C VAL A 117 4.63 0.56 -27.10
N SER A 118 3.63 1.30 -27.57
CA SER A 118 3.76 2.73 -27.89
C SER A 118 4.18 3.55 -26.67
N GLU A 119 3.51 3.37 -25.52
CA GLU A 119 3.86 4.06 -24.28
C GLU A 119 5.26 3.67 -23.78
N GLY A 120 5.62 2.39 -23.88
CA GLY A 120 6.96 1.91 -23.54
C GLY A 120 8.06 2.55 -24.39
N THR A 121 7.87 2.64 -25.72
CA THR A 121 8.84 3.28 -26.62
C THR A 121 8.99 4.76 -26.31
N LYS A 122 7.87 5.49 -26.11
CA LYS A 122 7.89 6.92 -25.72
C LYS A 122 8.69 7.14 -24.44
N ALA A 123 8.48 6.30 -23.43
CA ALA A 123 9.19 6.40 -22.16
C ALA A 123 10.72 6.21 -22.32
N VAL A 124 11.14 5.23 -23.12
CA VAL A 124 12.56 4.98 -23.40
C VAL A 124 13.20 6.16 -24.15
N THR A 125 12.52 6.68 -25.18
CA THR A 125 13.00 7.85 -25.93
C THR A 125 13.15 9.08 -25.04
N LYS A 126 12.16 9.35 -24.19
CA LYS A 126 12.20 10.47 -23.25
C LYS A 126 13.36 10.33 -22.26
N TYR A 127 13.58 9.12 -21.74
CA TYR A 127 14.69 8.84 -20.82
C TYR A 127 16.05 9.09 -21.47
N GLN A 128 16.25 8.61 -22.71
CA GLN A 128 17.49 8.83 -23.45
C GLN A 128 17.74 10.31 -23.77
N SER A 129 16.69 11.09 -24.01
CA SER A 129 16.79 12.52 -24.33
C SER A 129 17.03 13.42 -23.11
N SER A 130 16.76 12.92 -21.90
CA SER A 130 16.92 13.66 -20.64
C SER A 130 18.30 13.44 -20.01
N LYS A 131 19.20 12.75 -20.71
CA LYS A 131 20.57 12.45 -20.30
C LYS A 131 21.53 13.41 -20.97
#